data_AF-A0A4Q0LRF4-F1
#
_entry.id   AF-A0A4Q0LRF4-F1
#
_cell.length_a   1.000
_cell.length_b   1.000
_cell.length_c   1.000
_cell.angle_alpha   90.00
_cell.angle_beta   90.00
_cell.angle_gamma   90.00
#
_symmetry.space_group_name_H-M   'P 1'
#
loop_
_entity.id
_entity.type
_entity.pdbx_description
1 polymer ?
#
loop_
_entity_poly.entity_id
_entity_poly.type
_entity_poly.pdbx_seq_one_letter_code
_entity_poly.pdbx_strand_id
1 'polypeptide(L)'
;MLHRKLNLHHKLSRWNFIKTGLLISALAVCFLIDRTYFFYPPSLAPAWNNVWVDSIGLMAGLILILCGVFDIRVQLIIKVGLGVSVAFLTVLLVAESFHIVGAGYFRFHPAIVFEIYAIINLMQIAYEYDPQD
;
A
#
# COMPACT_ATOMS: atom_id res chain seq x y z
N MET A 1 -12.01 -39.52 3.69
CA MET A 1 -10.72 -38.90 4.09
C MET A 1 -10.14 -37.90 3.08
N LEU A 2 -10.85 -37.53 1.99
CA LEU A 2 -10.34 -36.56 0.99
C LEU A 2 -10.81 -35.11 1.23
N HIS A 3 -11.84 -34.89 2.05
CA HIS A 3 -12.44 -33.56 2.28
C HIS A 3 -11.86 -32.75 3.43
N ARG A 4 -10.78 -33.23 4.06
CA ARG A 4 -10.15 -32.56 5.22
C ARG A 4 -9.02 -31.59 4.84
N LYS A 5 -8.71 -31.43 3.56
CA LYS A 5 -7.48 -30.75 3.07
C LYS A 5 -7.67 -29.45 2.29
N LEU A 6 -8.91 -28.98 2.12
CA LEU A 6 -9.22 -27.65 1.55
C LEU A 6 -9.52 -26.58 2.60
N ASN A 7 -9.24 -26.89 3.87
CA ASN A 7 -9.35 -25.94 4.99
C ASN A 7 -8.05 -25.15 5.20
N LEU A 8 -7.41 -24.73 4.11
CA LEU A 8 -6.49 -23.59 4.15
C LEU A 8 -7.34 -22.32 4.01
N HIS A 9 -8.23 -22.09 4.97
CA HIS A 9 -8.57 -20.72 5.34
C HIS A 9 -7.22 -20.10 5.73
N HIS A 10 -6.64 -19.30 4.85
CA HIS A 10 -5.41 -18.59 5.12
C HIS A 10 -5.71 -17.64 6.28
N LYS A 11 -5.48 -18.12 7.52
CA LYS A 11 -5.69 -17.31 8.71
C LYS A 11 -4.88 -16.05 8.52
N LEU A 12 -5.55 -14.90 8.40
CA LEU A 12 -4.89 -13.65 8.07
C LEU A 12 -3.78 -13.38 9.08
N SER A 13 -2.54 -13.55 8.61
CA SER A 13 -1.37 -13.59 9.47
C SER A 13 -1.05 -12.17 9.91
N ARG A 14 -0.69 -12.01 11.20
CA ARG A 14 -0.17 -10.75 11.74
C ARG A 14 0.97 -10.19 10.87
N TRP A 15 1.74 -11.09 10.26
CA TRP A 15 2.81 -10.78 9.33
C TRP A 15 2.36 -10.06 8.06
N ASN A 16 1.14 -10.31 7.57
CA ASN A 16 0.62 -9.62 6.39
C ASN A 16 0.48 -8.13 6.69
N PHE A 17 -0.12 -7.78 7.83
CA PHE A 17 -0.25 -6.39 8.27
C PHE A 17 1.10 -5.71 8.51
N ILE A 18 2.05 -6.41 9.15
CA ILE A 18 3.39 -5.86 9.41
C ILE A 18 4.12 -5.59 8.09
N LYS A 19 4.16 -6.56 7.16
CA LYS A 19 4.86 -6.40 5.87
C LYS A 19 4.23 -5.29 5.04
N THR A 20 2.91 -5.27 4.94
CA THR A 20 2.18 -4.22 4.25
C THR A 20 2.44 -2.86 4.88
N GLY A 21 2.32 -2.75 6.20
CA GLY A 21 2.52 -1.48 6.89
C GLY A 21 3.95 -0.96 6.78
N LEU A 22 4.95 -1.86 6.83
CA LEU A 22 6.36 -1.52 6.59
C LEU A 22 6.58 -1.01 5.16
N LEU A 23 5.97 -1.66 4.17
CA LEU A 23 6.07 -1.22 2.79
C LEU A 23 5.53 0.20 2.59
N ILE A 24 4.30 0.44 3.04
CA ILE A 24 3.64 1.74 2.89
C ILE A 24 4.42 2.82 3.63
N SER A 25 4.87 2.53 4.86
CA SER A 25 5.67 3.48 5.66
C SER A 25 7.00 3.80 5.00
N ALA A 26 7.69 2.80 4.45
CA ALA A 26 8.96 2.99 3.78
C ALA A 26 8.81 3.87 2.53
N LEU A 27 7.82 3.60 1.67
CA LEU A 27 7.51 4.42 0.51
C LEU A 27 7.19 5.86 0.90
N ALA A 28 6.29 6.05 1.88
CA ALA A 28 5.93 7.38 2.36
C ALA A 28 7.14 8.15 2.91
N VAL A 29 8.03 7.50 3.66
CA VAL A 29 9.28 8.12 4.14
C VAL A 29 10.20 8.49 2.98
N CYS A 30 10.34 7.65 1.96
CA CYS A 30 11.14 7.97 0.77
C CYS A 30 10.63 9.26 0.10
N PHE A 31 9.32 9.42 -0.08
CA PHE A 31 8.74 10.62 -0.69
C PHE A 31 8.78 11.83 0.25
N LEU A 32 8.69 11.64 1.57
CA LEU A 32 8.91 12.72 2.55
C LEU A 32 10.33 13.27 2.49
N ILE A 33 11.32 12.42 2.24
CA ILE A 33 12.74 12.82 2.11
C ILE A 33 12.99 13.47 0.74
N ASP A 34 12.52 12.86 -0.34
CA ASP A 34 12.67 13.39 -1.70
C ASP A 34 11.37 14.04 -2.20
N ARG A 35 11.24 15.35 -1.93
CA ARG A 35 10.11 16.16 -2.38
C ARG A 35 10.10 16.46 -3.89
N THR A 36 11.08 15.97 -4.63
CA THR A 36 11.24 16.19 -6.07
C THR A 36 11.10 14.91 -6.88
N TYR A 37 10.76 13.79 -6.23
CA TYR A 37 10.66 12.47 -6.85
C TYR A 37 9.74 12.46 -8.08
N PHE A 38 8.56 13.08 -7.97
CA PHE A 38 7.63 13.22 -9.09
C PHE A 38 7.79 14.58 -9.79
N PHE A 39 8.52 14.61 -10.90
CA PHE A 39 8.83 15.84 -11.63
C PHE A 39 7.93 16.13 -12.85
N TYR A 40 7.13 15.16 -13.30
CA TYR A 40 6.32 15.25 -14.52
C TYR A 40 4.85 14.78 -14.34
N PRO A 41 3.87 15.43 -15.00
CA PRO A 41 3.99 16.73 -15.67
C PRO A 41 4.22 17.84 -14.63
N PRO A 42 4.98 18.91 -14.97
CA PRO A 42 5.35 19.95 -14.00
C PRO A 42 4.16 20.63 -13.31
N SER A 43 3.01 20.71 -13.99
CA SER A 43 1.77 21.26 -13.43
C SER A 43 1.16 20.40 -12.31
N LEU A 44 1.41 19.08 -12.31
CA LEU A 44 0.92 18.15 -11.29
C LEU A 44 1.99 17.78 -10.26
N ALA A 45 3.27 18.06 -10.51
CA ALA A 45 4.37 17.78 -9.59
C ALA A 45 4.12 18.29 -8.15
N PRO A 46 3.54 19.49 -7.91
CA PRO A 46 3.21 19.93 -6.55
C PRO A 46 2.14 19.06 -5.86
N ALA A 47 1.22 18.48 -6.63
CA ALA A 47 0.17 17.60 -6.11
C ALA A 47 0.73 16.20 -5.80
N TRP A 48 1.59 15.67 -6.68
CA TRP A 48 2.24 14.37 -6.48
C TRP A 48 3.19 14.37 -5.29
N ASN A 49 3.98 15.44 -5.13
CA ASN A 49 4.87 15.62 -3.98
C ASN A 49 4.19 16.47 -2.90
N ASN A 50 2.94 16.18 -2.53
CA ASN A 50 2.26 16.88 -1.45
C ASN A 50 2.51 16.20 -0.09
N VAL A 51 3.03 16.95 0.88
CA VAL A 51 3.49 16.40 2.17
C VAL A 51 2.35 15.74 2.95
N TRP A 52 1.13 16.23 2.77
CA TRP A 52 -0.06 15.69 3.41
C TRP A 52 -0.44 14.32 2.88
N VAL A 53 -0.28 14.09 1.57
CA VAL A 53 -0.56 12.79 0.94
C VAL A 53 0.41 11.74 1.49
N ASP A 54 1.70 12.07 1.54
CA ASP A 54 2.72 11.15 2.07
C ASP A 54 2.55 10.91 3.58
N SER A 55 2.16 11.94 4.34
CA SER A 55 1.85 11.80 5.77
C SER A 55 0.66 10.88 6.02
N ILE A 56 -0.39 10.94 5.18
CA ILE A 56 -1.53 10.03 5.26
C ILE A 56 -1.09 8.59 4.95
N GLY A 57 -0.28 8.39 3.92
CA GLY A 57 0.32 7.10 3.60
C GLY A 57 1.12 6.54 4.79
N LEU A 58 2.01 7.35 5.36
CA LEU A 58 2.81 6.98 6.52
C LEU A 58 1.93 6.58 7.72
N MET A 59 0.90 7.36 8.02
CA MET A 59 0.01 7.07 9.14
C MET A 59 -0.77 5.76 8.92
N ALA A 60 -1.23 5.50 7.70
CA ALA A 60 -1.87 4.21 7.35
C ALA A 60 -0.90 3.05 7.52
N GLY A 61 0.35 3.20 7.07
CA GLY A 61 1.40 2.21 7.25
C GLY A 61 1.68 1.90 8.72
N LEU A 62 1.82 2.94 9.56
CA LEU A 62 2.05 2.79 10.99
C LEU A 62 0.86 2.11 11.70
N ILE A 63 -0.37 2.47 11.36
CA ILE A 63 -1.58 1.82 11.90
C ILE A 63 -1.57 0.32 11.58
N LEU A 64 -1.24 -0.07 10.35
CA LEU A 64 -1.16 -1.48 9.97
C LEU A 64 -0.04 -2.23 10.71
N ILE A 65 1.12 -1.60 10.91
CA ILE A 65 2.19 -2.18 11.74
C ILE A 65 1.68 -2.42 13.16
N LEU A 66 1.04 -1.43 13.78
CA LEU A 66 0.50 -1.54 15.14
C LEU A 66 -0.57 -2.64 15.22
N CYS A 67 -1.47 -2.74 14.22
CA CYS A 67 -2.44 -3.82 14.14
C CYS A 67 -1.79 -5.21 14.10
N GLY A 68 -0.73 -5.37 13.31
CA GLY A 68 0.00 -6.65 13.25
C GLY A 68 0.81 -6.96 14.51
N VAL A 69 1.49 -5.96 15.08
CA VAL A 69 2.34 -6.09 16.29
C VAL A 69 1.49 -6.40 17.52
N PHE A 70 0.40 -5.68 17.74
CA PHE A 70 -0.48 -5.86 18.90
C PHE A 70 -1.63 -6.85 18.68
N ASP A 71 -1.72 -7.45 17.49
CA ASP A 71 -2.82 -8.35 17.10
C ASP A 71 -4.21 -7.71 17.25
N ILE A 72 -4.30 -6.40 16.96
CA ILE A 72 -5.56 -5.64 17.05
C ILE A 72 -6.43 -6.01 15.86
N ARG A 73 -7.62 -6.57 16.12
CA ARG A 73 -8.58 -7.02 15.10
C ARG A 73 -9.86 -6.19 15.03
N VAL A 74 -9.73 -4.89 15.24
CA VAL A 74 -10.87 -3.96 15.09
C VAL A 74 -11.16 -3.80 13.61
N GLN A 75 -12.31 -4.33 13.17
CA GLN A 75 -12.69 -4.40 11.75
C GLN A 75 -12.64 -3.04 11.05
N LEU A 76 -13.13 -1.99 11.70
CA LEU A 76 -13.13 -0.64 11.15
C LEU A 76 -11.70 -0.14 10.88
N ILE A 77 -10.80 -0.30 11.86
CA ILE A 77 -9.41 0.15 11.75
C ILE A 77 -8.69 -0.61 10.62
N ILE A 78 -8.87 -1.92 10.54
CA ILE A 78 -8.24 -2.75 9.51
C ILE A 78 -8.75 -2.37 8.12
N LYS A 79 -10.08 -2.26 7.93
CA LYS A 79 -10.68 -1.92 6.63
C LYS A 79 -10.23 -0.53 6.16
N VAL A 80 -10.23 0.45 7.05
CA VAL A 80 -9.77 1.81 6.73
C VAL A 80 -8.28 1.82 6.44
N GLY A 81 -7.45 1.16 7.26
CA GLY A 81 -6.00 1.10 7.06
C GLY A 81 -5.61 0.44 5.74
N LEU A 82 -6.22 -0.69 5.41
CA LEU A 82 -6.02 -1.37 4.12
C LEU A 82 -6.54 -0.52 2.95
N GLY A 83 -7.74 0.07 3.07
CA GLY A 83 -8.33 0.90 2.03
C GLY A 83 -7.49 2.13 1.71
N VAL A 84 -7.02 2.86 2.73
CA VAL A 84 -6.13 4.02 2.56
C VAL A 84 -4.80 3.59 1.96
N SER A 85 -4.24 2.44 2.37
CA SER A 85 -2.99 1.91 1.80
C SER A 85 -3.11 1.59 0.30
N VAL A 86 -4.21 0.96 -0.11
CA VAL A 86 -4.48 0.70 -1.54
C VAL A 86 -4.64 2.01 -2.31
N ALA A 87 -5.40 2.96 -1.77
CA ALA A 87 -5.60 4.26 -2.41
C ALA A 87 -4.26 5.01 -2.57
N PHE A 88 -3.41 5.00 -1.54
CA PHE A 88 -2.09 5.60 -1.58
C PHE A 88 -1.23 4.98 -2.70
N LEU A 89 -1.06 3.66 -2.74
CA LEU A 89 -0.31 2.99 -3.81
C LEU A 89 -0.91 3.24 -5.20
N THR A 90 -2.23 3.34 -5.30
CA THR A 90 -2.89 3.62 -6.59
C THR A 90 -2.57 5.03 -7.08
N VAL A 91 -2.50 6.02 -6.19
CA VAL A 91 -2.08 7.38 -6.54
C VAL A 91 -0.63 7.40 -7.02
N LEU A 92 0.27 6.67 -6.35
CA LEU A 92 1.66 6.52 -6.78
C LEU A 92 1.75 5.89 -8.17
N LEU A 93 1.03 4.78 -8.39
CA LEU A 93 0.99 4.08 -9.67
C LEU A 93 0.54 5.00 -10.82
N VAL A 94 -0.47 5.83 -10.57
CA VAL A 94 -0.92 6.84 -11.54
C VAL A 94 0.18 7.87 -11.78
N ALA A 95 0.78 8.43 -10.73
CA ALA A 95 1.85 9.41 -10.84
C ALA A 95 3.06 8.84 -11.62
N GLU A 96 3.51 7.64 -11.31
CA GLU A 96 4.59 6.94 -12.02
C GLU A 96 4.23 6.69 -13.49
N SER A 97 2.98 6.32 -13.78
CA SER A 97 2.50 6.12 -15.15
C SER A 97 2.61 7.38 -16.01
N PHE A 98 2.33 8.56 -15.44
CA PHE A 98 2.54 9.84 -16.13
C PHE A 98 4.00 10.06 -16.53
N HIS A 99 4.96 9.64 -15.71
CA HIS A 99 6.39 9.78 -16.01
C HIS A 99 6.83 8.81 -17.10
N ILE A 100 6.34 7.58 -17.08
CA ILE A 100 6.67 6.59 -18.11
C ILE A 100 6.07 6.99 -19.45
N VAL A 101 4.75 7.19 -19.49
CA VAL A 101 4.03 7.44 -20.75
C VAL A 101 4.30 8.85 -21.27
N GLY A 102 4.34 9.84 -20.37
CA GLY A 102 4.43 11.24 -20.75
C GLY A 102 5.85 11.79 -20.87
N ALA A 103 6.79 11.32 -20.05
CA ALA A 103 8.20 11.78 -20.09
C ALA A 103 9.19 10.73 -20.61
N GLY A 104 8.71 9.53 -20.96
CA GLY A 104 9.60 8.43 -21.39
C GLY A 104 10.56 7.98 -20.29
N TYR A 105 10.22 8.18 -19.01
CA TYR A 105 11.12 7.88 -17.90
C TYR A 105 11.03 6.39 -17.50
N PHE A 106 11.65 5.53 -18.30
CA PHE A 106 11.55 4.07 -18.16
C PHE A 106 12.05 3.51 -16.82
N ARG A 107 12.80 4.28 -16.03
CA ARG A 107 13.32 3.85 -14.72
C ARG A 107 12.24 3.51 -13.70
N PHE A 108 11.00 3.96 -13.91
CA PHE A 108 9.87 3.62 -13.03
C PHE A 108 9.19 2.28 -13.37
N HIS A 109 9.55 1.57 -14.44
CA HIS A 109 8.92 0.26 -14.74
C HIS A 109 9.00 -0.74 -13.58
N PRO A 110 10.16 -0.92 -12.91
CA PRO A 110 10.23 -1.84 -11.78
C PRO A 110 9.35 -1.41 -10.60
N ALA A 111 9.24 -0.09 -10.36
CA ALA A 111 8.40 0.46 -9.29
C ALA A 111 6.93 0.17 -9.55
N ILE A 112 6.42 0.47 -10.75
CA ILE A 112 5.05 0.16 -11.18
C ILE A 112 4.73 -1.34 -11.03
N VAL A 113 5.62 -2.22 -11.48
CA VAL A 113 5.39 -3.68 -11.37
C VAL A 113 5.28 -4.09 -9.91
N PHE A 114 6.14 -3.55 -9.06
CA PHE A 114 6.12 -3.80 -7.63
C PHE A 114 4.87 -3.24 -6.95
N GLU A 115 4.41 -2.05 -7.34
CA GLU A 115 3.19 -1.42 -6.82
C GLU A 115 1.94 -2.21 -7.22
N ILE A 116 1.84 -2.65 -8.47
CA ILE A 116 0.74 -3.52 -8.92
C ILE A 116 0.71 -4.81 -8.10
N TYR A 117 1.88 -5.44 -7.91
CA TYR A 117 1.99 -6.62 -7.06
C TYR A 117 1.53 -6.32 -5.62
N ALA A 118 1.97 -5.20 -5.03
CA ALA A 118 1.58 -4.81 -3.67
C ALA A 118 0.07 -4.54 -3.54
N ILE A 119 -0.54 -3.86 -4.52
CA ILE A 119 -1.99 -3.62 -4.58
C ILE A 119 -2.75 -4.95 -4.63
N ILE A 120 -2.35 -5.89 -5.49
CA ILE A 120 -2.99 -7.20 -5.58
C ILE A 120 -2.91 -7.95 -4.25
N ASN A 121 -1.74 -7.94 -3.59
CA ASN A 121 -1.58 -8.55 -2.27
C ASN A 121 -2.47 -7.90 -1.22
N LEU A 122 -2.57 -6.58 -1.21
CA LEU A 122 -3.46 -5.83 -0.31
C LEU A 122 -4.94 -6.18 -0.54
N MET A 123 -5.37 -6.26 -1.80
CA MET A 123 -6.74 -6.69 -2.13
C MET A 123 -7.01 -8.12 -1.69
N GLN A 124 -6.04 -9.02 -1.86
CA GLN A 124 -6.16 -10.40 -1.38
C GLN A 124 -6.27 -10.45 0.14
N ILE A 125 -5.43 -9.69 0.87
CA ILE A 125 -5.52 -9.56 2.33
C ILE A 125 -6.89 -9.03 2.75
N ALA A 126 -7.42 -8.02 2.04
CA ALA A 126 -8.73 -7.45 2.32
C ALA A 126 -9.88 -8.43 2.04
N TYR A 127 -9.76 -9.25 0.99
CA TYR A 127 -10.74 -10.28 0.62
C TYR A 127 -10.72 -11.46 1.59
N GLU A 128 -9.54 -11.90 2.02
CA GLU A 128 -9.35 -12.99 2.99
C GLU A 128 -9.62 -12.56 4.44
N TYR A 129 -9.76 -11.27 4.70
CA TYR A 129 -10.09 -10.76 6.04
C TYR A 129 -11.54 -11.10 6.38
N ASP A 130 -11.72 -12.26 7.01
CA ASP A 130 -12.97 -12.66 7.63
C ASP A 130 -13.07 -12.02 9.02
N PRO A 131 -14.02 -11.11 9.27
CA PRO A 131 -14.30 -10.63 10.61
C PRO A 131 -14.71 -11.81 11.50
N GLN A 132 -13.88 -12.16 12.49
CA GLN A 132 -14.36 -13.05 13.54
C GLN A 132 -15.39 -12.27 14.36
N ASP A 133 -16.66 -12.67 14.24
CA ASP A 133 -17.77 -12.22 15.07
C ASP A 133 -17.54 -12.59 16.55
#